data_AF-A0A183J185-F1
#
_entry.id   AF-A0A183J185-F1
#
_cell.length_a   1.000
_cell.length_b   1.000
_cell.length_c   1.000
_cell.angle_alpha   90.00
_cell.angle_beta   90.00
_cell.angle_gamma   90.00
#
_symmetry.space_group_name_H-M   'P 1'
#
loop_
_entity.id
_entity.type
_entity.pdbx_description
1 polymer ?
#
loop_
_entity_poly.entity_id
_entity_poly.type
_entity_poly.pdbx_seq_one_letter_code
_entity_poly.pdbx_strand_id
1 'polypeptide(L)'
;MNLGPVARLVKTRARLDESKLKVLEIQLDPSCNFYSYRSTLKAAIWRATGATNQTEKVIVPIFGLFLRDAMALVERCTKVLPDGALDYMCPFGKNESVLQHVLTCSILDETELQQASFDCEPAESQVEKELYKQLKEQSTNKAFMANGIELEMLNTPQPN
;
A
#
# COMPACT_ATOMS: atom_id res chain seq x y z
N MET A 1 0.26 10.27 -0.93
CA MET A 1 -0.80 11.30 -0.87
C MET A 1 -1.41 11.66 -2.22
N ASN A 2 -0.96 11.03 -3.32
CA ASN A 2 -1.40 11.38 -4.69
C ASN A 2 -2.44 10.41 -5.26
N LEU A 3 -3.02 9.55 -4.41
CA LEU A 3 -4.19 8.75 -4.76
C LEU A 3 -5.38 9.68 -4.95
N GLY A 4 -6.22 9.42 -5.96
CA GLY A 4 -7.41 10.21 -6.28
C GLY A 4 -8.24 10.64 -5.06
N PRO A 5 -8.64 9.71 -4.16
CA PRO A 5 -9.41 10.03 -2.96
C PRO A 5 -8.74 11.06 -2.02
N VAL A 6 -7.40 11.07 -1.93
CA VAL A 6 -6.65 11.97 -1.05
C VAL A 6 -6.23 13.25 -1.78
N ALA A 7 -5.92 13.15 -3.07
CA ALA A 7 -5.51 14.28 -3.89
C ALA A 7 -6.63 15.32 -4.06
N ARG A 8 -7.89 14.88 -4.07
CA ARG A 8 -9.05 15.75 -4.26
C ARG A 8 -9.42 16.64 -3.05
N LEU A 9 -8.85 16.36 -1.87
CA LEU A 9 -9.16 17.07 -0.63
C LEU A 9 -8.54 18.47 -0.60
N VAL A 10 -9.06 19.39 -1.42
CA VAL A 10 -8.49 20.71 -1.64
C VAL A 10 -8.47 21.54 -0.36
N LYS A 11 -9.53 21.50 0.46
CA LYS A 11 -9.63 22.31 1.68
C LYS A 11 -8.66 21.84 2.74
N THR A 12 -8.52 20.52 2.89
CA THR A 12 -7.55 19.90 3.80
C THR A 12 -6.13 20.22 3.34
N ARG A 13 -5.83 20.07 2.05
CA ARG A 13 -4.51 20.35 1.47
C ARG A 13 -4.10 21.81 1.61
N ALA A 14 -5.04 22.76 1.49
CA ALA A 14 -4.77 24.19 1.69
C ALA A 14 -4.23 24.54 3.08
N ARG A 15 -4.38 23.64 4.07
CA ARG A 15 -3.87 23.80 5.44
C ARG A 15 -2.49 23.18 5.66
N LEU A 16 -1.95 22.44 4.68
CA LEU A 16 -0.71 21.70 4.81
C LEU A 16 0.47 22.52 4.27
N ASP A 17 1.59 22.49 4.98
CA ASP A 17 2.89 22.87 4.41
C ASP A 17 3.41 21.71 3.55
N GLU A 18 3.30 21.89 2.23
CA GLU A 18 3.71 20.86 1.26
C GLU A 18 5.22 20.81 1.01
N SER A 19 6.03 21.71 1.60
CA SER A 19 7.47 21.78 1.30
C SER A 19 8.19 20.45 1.60
N LYS A 20 7.94 19.88 2.78
CA LYS A 20 8.50 18.58 3.18
C LYS A 20 7.91 17.43 2.38
N LEU A 21 6.64 17.53 1.98
CA LEU A 21 5.99 16.52 1.15
C LEU A 21 6.62 16.45 -0.24
N LYS A 22 6.88 17.60 -0.88
CA LYS A 22 7.53 17.67 -2.19
C LYS A 22 8.93 17.08 -2.17
N VAL A 23 9.68 17.31 -1.09
CA VAL A 23 10.98 16.66 -0.90
C VAL A 23 10.81 15.13 -0.87
N LEU A 24 9.85 14.62 -0.11
CA LEU A 24 9.56 13.18 -0.07
C LEU A 24 9.12 12.64 -1.43
N GLU A 25 8.30 13.36 -2.18
CA GLU A 25 7.87 12.97 -3.53
C GLU A 25 9.06 12.82 -4.48
N ILE A 26 9.98 13.78 -4.49
CA ILE A 26 11.21 13.72 -5.31
C ILE A 26 12.08 12.54 -4.87
N GLN A 27 12.20 12.31 -3.57
CA GLN A 27 12.99 11.20 -3.05
C GLN A 27 12.37 9.85 -3.40
N LEU A 28 11.04 9.77 -3.52
CA LEU A 28 10.29 8.55 -3.82
C LEU A 28 9.88 8.42 -5.30
N ASP A 29 10.41 9.27 -6.16
CA ASP A 29 10.09 9.27 -7.58
C ASP A 29 10.49 7.92 -8.24
N PRO A 30 9.59 7.26 -8.97
CA PRO A 30 9.84 5.94 -9.55
C PRO A 30 10.78 5.97 -10.77
N SER A 31 11.09 7.14 -11.32
CA SER A 31 11.91 7.26 -12.53
C SER A 31 13.29 6.65 -12.32
N CYS A 32 13.84 6.12 -13.41
CA CYS A 32 15.16 5.48 -13.41
C CYS A 32 15.30 4.41 -12.30
N ASN A 33 14.23 3.64 -12.07
CA ASN A 33 14.16 2.62 -11.01
C ASN A 33 14.44 3.21 -9.61
N PHE A 34 13.71 4.27 -9.24
CA PHE A 34 13.82 4.92 -7.94
C PHE A 34 15.24 5.47 -7.65
N TYR A 35 15.87 6.11 -8.64
CA TYR A 35 17.26 6.57 -8.56
C TYR A 35 17.52 7.50 -7.35
N SER A 36 16.63 8.47 -7.12
CA SER A 36 16.74 9.42 -6.01
C SER A 36 16.71 8.70 -4.65
N TYR A 37 15.72 7.84 -4.44
CA TYR A 37 15.60 7.01 -3.24
C TYR A 37 16.86 6.17 -3.02
N ARG A 38 17.34 5.46 -4.06
CA ARG A 38 18.52 4.58 -3.96
C ARG A 38 19.78 5.36 -3.59
N SER A 39 19.94 6.56 -4.15
CA SER A 39 21.06 7.46 -3.83
C SER A 39 21.00 7.91 -2.37
N THR A 40 19.81 8.28 -1.89
CA THR A 40 19.59 8.67 -0.50
C THR A 40 19.77 7.50 0.47
N LEU A 41 19.27 6.32 0.14
CA LEU A 41 19.48 5.09 0.93
C LEU A 41 20.96 4.74 1.03
N LYS A 42 21.71 4.82 -0.08
CA LYS A 42 23.16 4.58 -0.07
C LYS A 42 23.88 5.57 0.85
N ALA A 43 23.52 6.85 0.79
CA ALA A 43 24.08 7.86 1.68
C ALA A 43 23.69 7.62 3.15
N ALA A 44 22.47 7.14 3.42
CA ALA A 44 22.04 6.76 4.77
C ALA A 44 22.87 5.58 5.29
N ILE A 45 23.05 4.52 4.50
CA ILE A 45 23.90 3.36 4.85
C ILE A 45 25.33 3.78 5.16
N TRP A 46 25.90 4.69 4.37
CA TRP A 46 27.23 5.23 4.62
C TRP A 46 27.33 5.91 5.98
N ARG A 47 26.33 6.75 6.33
CA ARG A 47 26.28 7.44 7.62
C ARG A 47 26.09 6.46 8.77
N ALA A 48 25.17 5.50 8.65
CA ALA A 48 24.91 4.50 9.68
C ALA A 48 26.13 3.62 9.96
N THR A 49 26.88 3.22 8.92
CA THR A 49 28.11 2.44 9.08
C THR A 49 29.16 3.17 9.92
N GLY A 50 29.24 4.50 9.78
CA GLY A 50 30.17 5.35 10.54
C GLY A 50 29.61 5.87 11.88
N ALA A 51 28.37 5.57 12.22
CA ALA A 51 27.71 6.15 13.39
C ALA A 51 28.15 5.49 14.70
N THR A 52 28.37 6.31 15.72
CA THR A 52 28.65 5.84 17.09
C THR A 52 27.36 5.67 17.89
N ASN A 53 26.35 6.48 17.61
CA ASN A 53 25.04 6.41 18.25
C ASN A 53 24.18 5.30 17.64
N GLN A 54 23.51 4.51 18.49
CA GLN A 54 22.65 3.41 18.04
C GLN A 54 21.43 3.89 17.25
N THR A 55 20.88 5.07 17.54
CA THR A 55 19.73 5.60 16.79
C THR A 55 20.08 5.96 15.35
N GLU A 56 21.32 6.37 15.10
CA GLU A 56 21.81 6.75 13.77
C GLU A 56 22.19 5.52 12.92
N LYS A 57 22.25 4.33 13.53
CA LYS A 57 22.46 3.06 12.82
C LYS A 57 21.20 2.48 12.23
N VAL A 58 20.03 2.96 12.65
CA VAL A 58 18.74 2.41 12.21
C VAL A 58 18.40 2.94 10.82
N ILE A 59 18.26 2.02 9.87
CA ILE A 59 17.79 2.28 8.52
C ILE A 59 16.65 1.34 8.23
N VAL A 60 15.52 1.89 7.78
CA VAL A 60 14.37 1.11 7.32
C VAL A 60 14.19 1.37 5.83
N PRO A 61 14.58 0.41 4.97
CA PRO A 61 14.32 0.50 3.53
C PRO A 61 12.82 0.41 3.23
N ILE A 62 12.41 0.92 2.08
CA ILE A 62 11.10 0.67 1.49
C ILE A 62 11.04 -0.79 1.06
N PHE A 63 10.37 -1.59 1.88
CA PHE A 63 10.38 -3.05 1.77
C PHE A 63 9.86 -3.55 0.41
N GLY A 64 8.85 -2.89 -0.17
CA GLY A 64 8.33 -3.28 -1.49
C GLY A 64 9.35 -3.15 -2.63
N LEU A 65 10.23 -2.14 -2.56
CA LEU A 65 11.29 -1.98 -3.55
C LEU A 65 12.41 -3.00 -3.32
N PHE A 66 12.75 -3.27 -2.06
CA PHE A 66 13.69 -4.32 -1.70
C PHE A 66 13.21 -5.71 -2.17
N LEU A 67 11.94 -6.05 -1.93
CA LEU A 67 11.34 -7.30 -2.38
C LEU A 67 11.39 -7.42 -3.91
N ARG A 68 11.07 -6.35 -4.64
CA ARG A 68 11.18 -6.32 -6.10
C ARG A 68 12.61 -6.67 -6.56
N ASP A 69 13.61 -6.07 -5.93
CA ASP A 69 15.02 -6.34 -6.25
C ASP A 69 15.42 -7.78 -5.88
N ALA A 70 14.99 -8.26 -4.70
CA ALA A 70 15.27 -9.61 -4.23
C ALA A 70 14.60 -10.66 -5.13
N MET A 71 13.35 -10.44 -5.55
CA MET A 71 12.66 -11.30 -6.50
C MET A 71 13.35 -11.30 -7.86
N ALA A 72 13.71 -10.13 -8.40
CA ALA A 72 14.45 -10.06 -9.66
C ALA A 72 15.81 -10.77 -9.59
N LEU A 73 16.46 -10.74 -8.42
CA LEU A 73 17.69 -11.50 -8.17
C LEU A 73 17.41 -13.00 -8.09
N VAL A 74 16.37 -13.41 -7.36
CA VAL A 74 15.93 -14.82 -7.28
C VAL A 74 15.63 -15.33 -8.68
N GLU A 75 14.82 -14.66 -9.48
CA GLU A 75 14.50 -15.07 -10.86
C GLU A 75 15.75 -15.23 -11.74
N ARG A 76 16.79 -14.43 -11.50
CA ARG A 76 18.06 -14.48 -12.26
C ARG A 76 19.06 -15.51 -11.73
N CYS A 77 18.97 -15.85 -10.45
CA CYS A 77 19.89 -16.75 -9.76
C CYS A 77 19.29 -18.14 -9.52
N THR A 78 17.98 -18.30 -9.68
CA THR A 78 17.30 -19.58 -9.52
C THR A 78 17.68 -20.50 -10.67
N LYS A 79 18.54 -21.46 -10.35
CA LYS A 79 18.65 -22.70 -11.11
C LYS A 79 17.94 -23.76 -10.28
N VAL A 80 17.00 -24.47 -10.91
CA VAL A 80 16.34 -25.61 -10.29
C VAL A 80 17.43 -26.65 -9.99
N LEU A 81 17.58 -27.04 -8.72
CA LEU A 81 18.45 -28.15 -8.35
C LEU A 81 17.92 -29.43 -9.03
N PRO A 82 18.76 -30.45 -9.31
CA PRO A 82 18.33 -31.67 -9.98
C PRO A 82 17.18 -32.43 -9.27
N ASP A 83 16.95 -32.16 -7.99
CA ASP A 83 15.89 -32.72 -7.15
C ASP A 83 14.62 -31.84 -7.07
N GLY A 84 14.62 -30.65 -7.70
CA GLY A 84 13.49 -29.72 -7.71
C GLY A 84 13.44 -28.74 -6.54
N ALA A 85 14.39 -28.77 -5.59
CA ALA A 85 14.38 -27.88 -4.43
C ALA A 85 14.90 -26.46 -4.75
N LEU A 86 14.35 -25.46 -4.05
CA LEU A 86 14.85 -24.08 -4.02
C LEU A 86 15.41 -23.79 -2.63
N ASP A 87 16.65 -23.29 -2.55
CA ASP A 87 17.29 -22.92 -1.29
C ASP A 87 17.06 -21.43 -0.98
N TYR A 88 16.33 -21.13 0.10
CA TYR A 88 16.19 -19.76 0.61
C TYR A 88 16.07 -19.74 2.13
N MET A 89 17.02 -19.10 2.81
CA MET A 89 16.99 -18.80 4.24
C MET A 89 16.85 -17.29 4.47
N CYS A 90 15.77 -16.84 5.10
CA CYS A 90 15.62 -15.46 5.57
C CYS A 90 16.40 -15.27 6.89
N PRO A 91 17.39 -14.35 6.95
CA PRO A 91 18.24 -14.19 8.14
C PRO A 91 17.58 -13.37 9.26
N PHE A 92 16.36 -12.87 9.07
CA PHE A 92 15.67 -12.02 10.05
C PHE A 92 14.61 -12.83 10.82
N GLY A 93 14.63 -12.72 12.15
CA GLY A 93 13.60 -13.32 13.01
C GLY A 93 12.24 -12.67 12.80
N LYS A 94 11.17 -13.47 12.91
CA LYS A 94 9.79 -12.97 12.89
C LYS A 94 9.49 -12.19 14.16
N ASN A 95 8.79 -11.06 14.01
CA ASN A 95 8.23 -10.32 15.14
C ASN A 95 6.71 -10.47 15.12
N GLU A 96 6.18 -11.29 16.03
CA GLU A 96 4.79 -11.71 16.03
C GLU A 96 3.81 -10.54 16.26
N SER A 97 4.18 -9.55 17.07
CA SER A 97 3.31 -8.41 17.36
C SER A 97 3.20 -7.45 16.18
N VAL A 98 4.30 -7.25 15.45
CA VAL A 98 4.30 -6.47 14.20
C VAL A 98 3.53 -7.22 13.11
N LEU A 99 3.72 -8.53 12.99
CA LEU A 99 2.97 -9.36 12.06
C LEU A 99 1.47 -9.33 12.34
N GLN A 100 1.06 -9.54 13.59
CA GLN A 100 -0.35 -9.49 13.98
C GLN A 100 -0.97 -8.12 13.67
N HIS A 101 -0.26 -7.03 13.96
CA HIS A 101 -0.74 -5.69 13.65
C HIS A 101 -0.91 -5.48 12.14
N VAL A 102 0.09 -5.83 11.33
CA VAL A 102 0.04 -5.68 9.87
C VAL A 102 -1.08 -6.55 9.26
N LEU A 103 -1.28 -7.77 9.76
CA LEU A 103 -2.28 -8.70 9.25
C LEU A 103 -3.72 -8.37 9.68
N THR A 104 -3.91 -7.60 10.76
CA THR A 104 -5.25 -7.24 11.27
C THR A 104 -5.69 -5.82 10.89
N CYS A 105 -4.80 -5.02 10.30
CA CYS A 105 -5.14 -3.70 9.77
C CYS A 105 -6.22 -3.81 8.69
N SER A 106 -7.30 -3.04 8.84
CA SER A 106 -8.35 -2.92 7.83
C SER A 106 -7.78 -2.27 6.57
N ILE A 107 -7.80 -3.00 5.45
CA ILE A 107 -7.44 -2.49 4.14
C ILE A 107 -8.73 -2.06 3.46
N LEU A 108 -8.89 -0.75 3.26
CA LEU A 108 -9.99 -0.22 2.48
C LEU A 108 -9.74 -0.45 0.99
N ASP A 109 -10.74 -0.93 0.29
CA ASP A 109 -10.71 -1.01 -1.17
C ASP A 109 -10.84 0.40 -1.80
N GLU A 110 -10.66 0.48 -3.13
CA GLU A 110 -10.70 1.76 -3.85
C GLU A 110 -12.06 2.47 -3.71
N THR A 111 -13.16 1.69 -3.62
CA THR A 111 -14.52 2.23 -3.49
C THR A 111 -14.74 2.81 -2.10
N GLU A 112 -14.31 2.08 -1.07
CA GLU A 112 -14.39 2.50 0.33
C GLU A 112 -13.54 3.73 0.60
N LEU A 113 -12.33 3.80 0.04
CA LEU A 113 -11.46 4.98 0.10
C LEU A 113 -12.11 6.19 -0.58
N GLN A 114 -12.70 6.00 -1.75
CA GLN A 114 -13.34 7.09 -2.50
C GLN A 114 -14.61 7.59 -1.78
N GLN A 115 -15.39 6.69 -1.17
CA GLN A 115 -16.55 7.06 -0.36
C GLN A 115 -16.12 7.87 0.88
N ALA A 116 -15.14 7.37 1.63
CA ALA A 116 -14.61 8.07 2.81
C ALA A 116 -14.06 9.46 2.46
N SER A 117 -13.48 9.63 1.26
CA SER A 117 -13.06 10.94 0.76
C SER A 117 -14.23 11.91 0.60
N PHE A 118 -15.34 11.47 0.00
CA PHE A 118 -16.54 12.31 -0.17
C PHE A 118 -17.26 12.62 1.13
N ASP A 119 -17.17 11.73 2.12
CA ASP A 119 -17.71 11.98 3.46
C ASP A 119 -16.87 13.03 4.22
N CYS A 120 -15.56 13.11 3.94
CA CYS A 120 -14.67 14.14 4.50
C CYS A 120 -14.85 15.51 3.82
N GLU A 121 -14.86 15.54 2.49
CA GLU A 121 -15.09 16.75 1.70
C GLU A 121 -16.10 16.47 0.58
N PRO A 122 -17.23 17.21 0.50
CA PRO A 122 -18.27 16.94 -0.49
C PRO A 122 -17.78 17.20 -1.92
N ALA A 123 -18.43 16.55 -2.89
CA ALA A 123 -18.18 16.75 -4.30
C ALA A 123 -18.49 18.20 -4.72
N GLU A 124 -17.49 18.92 -5.23
CA GLU A 124 -17.65 20.32 -5.61
C GLU A 124 -17.84 20.47 -7.12
N SER A 125 -17.01 19.79 -7.91
CA SER A 125 -17.05 19.85 -9.37
C SER A 125 -18.16 18.97 -9.95
N GLN A 126 -18.59 19.27 -11.18
CA GLN A 126 -19.59 18.46 -11.87
C GLN A 126 -19.11 17.01 -12.08
N VAL A 127 -17.83 16.82 -12.38
CA VAL A 127 -17.19 15.50 -12.54
C VAL A 127 -17.24 14.71 -11.24
N GLU A 128 -16.94 15.35 -10.10
CA GLU A 128 -17.01 14.68 -8.81
C GLU A 128 -18.43 14.29 -8.41
N LYS A 129 -19.41 15.13 -8.74
CA LYS A 129 -20.83 14.83 -8.49
C LYS A 129 -21.30 13.61 -9.28
N GLU A 130 -20.88 13.50 -10.54
CA GLU A 130 -21.15 12.32 -11.37
C GLU A 130 -20.47 11.06 -10.82
N LEU A 131 -19.20 11.16 -10.43
CA LEU A 131 -18.47 10.05 -9.81
C LEU A 131 -19.15 9.60 -8.49
N TYR A 132 -19.54 10.55 -7.64
CA TYR A 132 -20.25 10.25 -6.39
C TYR A 132 -21.60 9.57 -6.62
N LYS A 133 -22.33 9.96 -7.67
CA LYS A 133 -23.57 9.30 -8.06
C LYS A 133 -23.33 7.85 -8.48
N GLN A 134 -22.34 7.60 -9.34
CA GLN A 134 -21.97 6.25 -9.77
C GLN A 134 -21.55 5.35 -8.59
N LEU A 135 -20.81 5.90 -7.63
CA LEU A 135 -20.41 5.18 -6.41
C LEU A 135 -21.61 4.76 -5.56
N LYS A 136 -22.62 5.63 -5.42
CA LYS A 136 -23.85 5.28 -4.69
C LYS A 136 -24.64 4.18 -5.38
N GLU A 137 -24.74 4.23 -6.71
CA GLU A 137 -25.41 3.20 -7.51
C GLU A 137 -24.69 1.86 -7.38
N GLN A 138 -23.35 1.85 -7.48
CA GLN A 138 -22.54 0.64 -7.28
C GLN A 138 -22.69 0.05 -5.87
N SER A 139 -22.69 0.91 -4.84
CA SER A 139 -22.87 0.47 -3.44
C SER A 139 -24.24 -0.16 -3.21
N THR A 140 -25.28 0.42 -3.81
CA THR A 140 -26.66 -0.09 -3.74
C THR A 140 -26.77 -1.45 -4.43
N ASN A 141 -26.16 -1.61 -5.61
CA ASN A 141 -26.12 -2.87 -6.35
C ASN A 141 -25.32 -3.95 -5.60
N LYS A 142 -24.20 -3.59 -4.97
CA LYS A 142 -23.39 -4.51 -4.16
C LYS A 142 -24.17 -5.01 -2.94
N ALA A 143 -24.92 -4.13 -2.27
CA ALA A 143 -25.80 -4.51 -1.17
C ALA A 143 -26.95 -5.43 -1.63
N PHE A 144 -27.57 -5.14 -2.78
CA PHE A 144 -28.62 -5.99 -3.34
C PHE A 144 -28.11 -7.40 -3.66
N MET A 145 -26.92 -7.52 -4.28
CA MET A 145 -26.31 -8.81 -4.58
C MET A 145 -25.93 -9.59 -3.31
N ALA A 146 -25.37 -8.92 -2.30
CA ALA A 146 -25.03 -9.55 -1.03
C ALA A 146 -26.27 -10.12 -0.32
N ASN A 147 -27.35 -9.34 -0.27
CA ASN A 147 -28.62 -9.77 0.32
C ASN A 147 -29.29 -10.90 -0.49
N GLY A 148 -29.14 -10.91 -1.82
CA GLY A 148 -29.64 -11.98 -2.69
C GLY A 148 -28.92 -13.31 -2.49
N ILE A 149 -27.60 -13.28 -2.30
CA ILE A 149 -26.78 -14.46 -2.00
C ILE A 149 -27.10 -15.01 -0.60
N GLU A 150 -27.35 -14.14 0.38
CA GLU A 150 -27.71 -14.54 1.74
C GLU A 150 -29.08 -15.27 1.78
N LEU A 151 -30.03 -14.84 0.95
CA LEU A 151 -31.33 -15.51 0.75
C LEU A 151 -31.21 -16.89 0.07
N GLU A 152 -30.27 -17.08 -0.86
CA GLU A 152 -30.02 -18.39 -1.47
C GLU A 152 -29.35 -19.37 -0.50
N MET A 153 -28.45 -18.89 0.37
CA MET A 153 -27.81 -19.70 1.40
C MET A 153 -28.80 -20.22 2.45
N LEU A 154 -29.81 -19.43 2.83
CA LEU A 154 -30.90 -19.82 3.73
C LEU A 154 -31.87 -20.85 3.13
N ASN A 155 -31.90 -21.00 1.80
CA ASN A 155 -32.77 -21.93 1.08
C ASN A 155 -32.06 -23.22 0.62
N THR A 156 -30.80 -23.45 1.00
CA THR A 156 -30.15 -24.73 0.72
C THR A 156 -30.73 -25.84 1.60
N PRO A 157 -31.22 -26.96 1.02
CA PRO A 157 -31.78 -28.05 1.80
C PRO A 157 -30.69 -28.67 2.68
N GLN A 158 -30.96 -28.74 3.99
CA GLN A 158 -30.08 -29.42 4.95
C GLN A 158 -29.93 -30.89 4.55
N PRO A 159 -28.71 -31.45 4.57
CA PRO A 159 -28.50 -32.85 4.23
C PRO A 159 -29.21 -33.75 5.27
N ASN A 160 -29.93 -34.74 4.76
CA ASN A 160 -30.61 -35.78 5.54
C ASN A 160 -29.62 -36.66 6.33
#